data_AF-A0A4Q0NVK0-F1
#
_entry.id   AF-A0A4Q0NVK0-F1
#
_cell.length_a   1.000
_cell.length_b   1.000
_cell.length_c   1.000
_cell.angle_alpha   90.00
_cell.angle_beta   90.00
_cell.angle_gamma   90.00
#
_symmetry.space_group_name_H-M   'P 1'
#
loop_
_entity.id
_entity.type
_entity.pdbx_description
1 polymer ?
#
loop_
_entity_poly.entity_id
_entity_poly.type
_entity_poly.pdbx_seq_one_letter_code
_entity_poly.pdbx_strand_id
1 'polypeptide(L)' 'MKNIIRALIAGYGAKKIGGGRCGCIGTIVVFAILYWLLGYVFKVF' A
#
# COMPACT_ATOMS: atom_id res chain seq x y z
N MET A 1 -15.54 4.97 -5.92
CA MET A 1 -15.39 3.72 -5.14
C MET A 1 -14.20 2.85 -5.60
N LYS A 2 -13.02 3.42 -5.87
CA LYS A 2 -11.80 2.66 -6.20
C LYS A 2 -10.61 3.01 -5.28
N ASN A 3 -10.66 4.18 -4.64
CA ASN A 3 -9.56 4.68 -3.80
C ASN A 3 -9.60 4.14 -2.36
N ILE A 4 -10.79 3.92 -1.80
CA ILE A 4 -10.96 3.36 -0.44
C ILE A 4 -10.51 1.90 -0.39
N ILE A 5 -10.95 1.09 -1.37
CA ILE A 5 -10.53 -0.32 -1.49
C ILE A 5 -9.03 -0.40 -1.76
N ARG A 6 -8.49 0.46 -2.61
CA ARG A 6 -7.04 0.55 -2.87
C ARG A 6 -6.26 0.89 -1.61
N ALA A 7 -6.71 1.88 -0.84
CA ALA A 7 -6.07 2.27 0.42
C ALA A 7 -6.16 1.15 1.47
N LEU A 8 -7.27 0.41 1.54
CA LEU A 8 -7.43 -0.75 2.41
C LEU A 8 -6.47 -1.89 2.05
N ILE A 9 -6.38 -2.26 0.77
CA ILE A 9 -5.49 -3.35 0.31
C ILE A 9 -4.02 -2.93 0.43
N ALA A 10 -3.67 -1.71 0.04
CA ALA A 10 -2.32 -1.17 0.22
C ALA A 10 -1.94 -1.07 1.70
N GLY A 11 -2.88 -0.69 2.56
CA GLY A 11 -2.72 -0.61 4.01
C GLY A 11 -2.50 -1.97 4.64
N TYR A 12 -3.29 -2.96 4.23
CA TYR A 12 -3.17 -4.33 4.70
C TYR A 12 -1.85 -4.97 4.25
N GLY A 13 -1.46 -4.77 2.99
CA GLY A 13 -0.17 -5.22 2.44
C GLY A 13 1.01 -4.53 3.12
N ALA A 14 0.94 -3.21 3.33
CA ALA A 14 1.99 -2.46 3.99
C ALA A 14 2.16 -2.83 5.46
N LYS A 15 1.07 -3.09 6.19
CA LYS A 15 1.13 -3.54 7.59
C LYS A 15 1.76 -4.93 7.71
N LYS A 16 1.46 -5.83 6.77
CA LYS A 16 1.98 -7.21 6.76
C LYS A 16 3.47 -7.27 6.37
N ILE A 17 3.92 -6.40 5.47
CA ILE A 17 5.30 -6.37 4.97
C ILE A 17 6.20 -5.43 5.82
N GLY A 18 5.66 -4.31 6.29
CA GLY A 18 6.42 -3.25 7.00
C GLY A 18 6.57 -3.45 8.50
N GLY A 19 5.72 -4.25 9.14
CA GLY A 19 5.67 -4.37 10.61
C GLY A 19 6.85 -5.09 11.29
N GLY A 20 7.72 -5.78 10.54
CA GLY A 20 8.71 -6.69 11.13
C GLY A 20 10.06 -6.10 11.54
N ARG A 21 10.63 -5.15 10.77
CA ARG A 21 12.01 -4.67 10.99
C ARG A 21 12.29 -3.19 10.68
N CYS A 22 11.48 -2.53 9.85
CA CYS A 22 11.74 -1.16 9.37
C CYS A 22 10.87 -0.05 10.02
N GLY A 23 10.17 -0.38 11.11
CA GLY A 23 9.42 0.60 11.91
C GLY A 23 8.32 1.35 11.15
N CYS A 24 7.83 2.44 11.76
CA CYS A 24 6.77 3.29 11.21
C CYS A 24 7.11 3.86 9.83
N ILE A 25 8.38 4.22 9.60
CA ILE A 25 8.85 4.81 8.33
C ILE A 25 8.81 3.77 7.21
N GLY A 26 9.29 2.54 7.45
CA GLY A 26 9.22 1.47 6.46
C GLY A 26 7.79 1.15 6.04
N THR A 27 6.85 1.19 7.00
CA THR A 27 5.44 0.94 6.72
C THR A 27 4.82 2.04 5.84
N ILE A 28 5.18 3.31 6.08
CA ILE A 28 4.71 4.46 5.27
C ILE A 28 5.26 4.37 3.84
N VAL A 29 6.55 4.05 3.69
CA VAL A 29 7.20 3.90 2.38
C VAL A 29 6.58 2.75 1.60
N VAL A 30 6.42 1.59 2.23
CA VAL A 30 5.79 0.41 1.61
C VAL A 30 4.33 0.72 1.24
N PHE A 31 3.60 1.44 2.08
CA PHE A 31 2.23 1.87 1.77
C PHE A 31 2.18 2.78 0.55
N ALA A 32 3.06 3.79 0.46
CA ALA A 32 3.12 4.68 -0.69
C ALA A 32 3.44 3.94 -1.99
N ILE A 33 4.38 2.98 -1.94
CA ILE A 33 4.75 2.15 -3.08
C ILE A 33 3.57 1.26 -3.51
N LEU A 34 2.95 0.51 -2.59
CA LEU A 34 1.80 -0.34 -2.93
C LEU A 34 0.61 0.48 -3.43
N TYR A 35 0.37 1.66 -2.86
CA TYR A 35 -0.73 2.53 -3.25
C TYR A 35 -0.53 3.09 -4.67
N TRP A 36 0.70 3.46 -5.03
CA TRP A 36 1.04 3.89 -6.39
C TRP A 36 0.97 2.71 -7.37
N LEU A 37 1.49 1.54 -7.00
CA LEU A 37 1.49 0.35 -7.85
C LEU A 37 0.07 -0.13 -8.16
N LEU A 38 -0.79 -0.26 -7.14
CA LEU A 38 -2.21 -0.55 -7.35
C LEU A 38 -2.90 0.57 -8.13
N GLY A 39 -2.48 1.82 -7.96
CA GLY A 39 -3.02 2.94 -8.74
C GLY A 39 -2.73 2.81 -10.22
N TYR A 40 -1.55 2.30 -10.58
CA TYR A 40 -1.16 1.99 -11.94
C TYR A 40 -1.96 0.79 -12.49
N VAL A 41 -2.03 -0.30 -11.73
CA VAL A 41 -2.77 -1.52 -12.12
C VAL A 41 -4.27 -1.24 -12.32
N PHE A 42 -4.93 -0.53 -11.39
CA PHE A 42 -6.34 -0.15 -11.50
C PHE A 42 -6.61 1.00 -12.49
N LYS A 43 -5.57 1.65 -13.03
CA LYS A 43 -5.71 2.64 -14.11
C LYS A 43 -5.54 1.99 -15.48
N VAL A 44 -4.79 0.89 -15.55
CA VAL A 44 -4.60 0.09 -16.76
C VAL A 44 -5.76 -0.89 -16.99
N PHE A 45 -6.40 -1.35 -15.91
CA PHE A 45 -7.58 -2.23 -15.93
C PHE A 45 -8.90 -1.46 -15.88
#